data_AF-A0A3D8YYC3-F1
#
_entry.id   AF-A0A3D8YYC3-F1
#
_cell.length_a   1.000
_cell.length_b   1.000
_cell.length_c   1.000
_cell.angle_alpha   90.00
_cell.angle_beta   90.00
_cell.angle_gamma   90.00
#
_symmetry.space_group_name_H-M   'P 1'
#
loop_
_entity.id
_entity.type
_entity.pdbx_description
1 polymer ?
#
loop_
_entity_poly.entity_id
_entity_poly.type
_entity_poly.pdbx_seq_one_letter_code
_entity_poly.pdbx_strand_id
1 'polypeptide(L)' 'MNRLPDDLLILSYVKALELELSSEFIHLLKCEVNKRSLLCFIH' A
#
# COMPACT_ATOMS: atom_id res chain seq x y z
N MET A 1 5.46 -7.41 -3.96
CA MET A 1 4.29 -8.27 -3.66
C MET A 1 3.61 -8.65 -4.98
N ASN A 2 4.17 -9.60 -5.74
CA ASN A 2 3.83 -9.71 -7.18
C ASN A 2 2.50 -10.40 -7.50
N ARG A 3 1.76 -10.86 -6.47
CA ARG A 3 0.47 -11.57 -6.58
C ARG A 3 -0.66 -10.90 -5.79
N LEU A 4 -0.40 -9.76 -5.14
CA LEU A 4 -1.48 -9.06 -4.46
C LEU A 4 -2.31 -8.33 -5.51
N PRO A 5 -3.65 -8.56 -5.55
CA PRO A 5 -4.52 -7.73 -6.36
C PRO A 5 -4.50 -6.29 -5.85
N ASP A 6 -4.71 -5.36 -6.77
CA ASP A 6 -4.53 -3.92 -6.55
C ASP A 6 -5.41 -3.39 -5.41
N ASP A 7 -6.68 -3.84 -5.34
CA ASP A 7 -7.59 -3.57 -4.22
C ASP A 7 -7.03 -3.98 -2.85
N LEU A 8 -6.42 -5.17 -2.77
CA LEU A 8 -5.89 -5.67 -1.50
C LEU A 8 -4.62 -4.92 -1.09
N LEU A 9 -3.82 -4.46 -2.05
CA LEU A 9 -2.63 -3.64 -1.81
C LEU A 9 -3.02 -2.27 -1.23
N ILE A 10 -4.03 -1.63 -1.82
CA ILE A 10 -4.58 -0.36 -1.34
C ILE A 10 -5.17 -0.53 0.06
N LEU A 11 -6.02 -1.54 0.26
CA LEU A 11 -6.60 -1.85 1.56
C LEU A 11 -5.52 -2.09 2.63
N SER A 12 -4.45 -2.82 2.28
CA SER A 12 -3.34 -3.10 3.19
C SER A 12 -2.57 -1.83 3.56
N TYR A 13 -2.38 -0.91 2.62
CA TYR A 13 -1.74 0.38 2.88
C TYR A 13 -2.56 1.25 3.82
N VAL A 14 -3.87 1.38 3.57
CA VAL A 14 -4.78 2.15 4.43
C VAL A 14 -4.82 1.55 5.84
N LYS A 15 -5.01 0.23 5.96
CA LYS A 15 -4.99 -0.45 7.27
C LYS A 15 -3.67 -0.31 8.00
N ALA A 16 -2.54 -0.34 7.28
CA ALA A 16 -1.23 -0.18 7.90
C ALA A 16 -1.03 1.22 8.49
N LEU A 17 -1.64 2.25 7.88
CA LEU A 17 -1.69 3.60 8.42
C LEU A 17 -2.61 3.68 9.65
N GLU A 18 -3.81 3.11 9.57
CA GLU A 18 -4.78 3.10 10.68
C GLU A 18 -4.27 2.36 11.93
N LEU A 19 -3.52 1.29 11.73
CA LEU A 19 -2.95 0.47 12.81
C LEU A 19 -1.58 0.97 13.29
N GLU A 20 -1.09 2.09 12.75
CA GLU A 20 0.23 2.65 13.05
C GLU A 20 1.34 1.60 12.97
N LEU A 21 1.30 0.76 11.93
CA LEU A 21 2.33 -0.25 11.71
C LEU A 21 3.69 0.39 11.46
N SER A 22 4.74 -0.43 11.55
CA SER A 22 6.12 0.03 11.40
C SER A 22 6.30 0.84 10.11
N SER A 23 7.00 1.98 10.23
CA SER A 23 7.19 2.94 9.13
C SER A 23 7.86 2.32 7.91
N GLU A 24 8.75 1.33 8.11
CA GLU A 24 9.35 0.56 7.02
C GLU A 24 8.32 -0.25 6.24
N PHE A 25 7.35 -0.86 6.93
CA PHE A 25 6.29 -1.62 6.28
C PHE A 25 5.39 -0.73 5.43
N ILE A 26 5.00 0.43 5.96
CA ILE A 26 4.23 1.45 5.24
C ILE A 26 5.02 1.95 4.03
N HIS A 27 6.33 2.14 4.17
CA HIS A 27 7.20 2.57 3.07
C HIS A 27 7.27 1.54 1.94
N LEU A 28 7.35 0.25 2.28
CA LEU A 28 7.35 -0.85 1.30
C LEU A 28 6.02 -0.90 0.53
N LEU A 29 4.89 -0.75 1.23
CA LEU A 29 3.56 -0.65 0.62
C LEU A 29 3.45 0.55 -0.31
N LYS A 30 3.91 1.72 0.14
CA LYS A 30 3.92 2.95 -0.66
C LYS A 30 4.75 2.80 -1.94
N CYS A 31 5.92 2.16 -1.85
CA CYS A 31 6.76 1.87 -3.01
C CYS A 31 6.06 0.94 -4.02
N GLU A 32 5.36 -0.10 -3.56
CA GLU A 32 4.63 -1.02 -4.44
C GLU A 32 3.40 -0.36 -5.08
N VAL A 33 2.65 0.44 -4.32
CA VAL A 33 1.53 1.26 -4.83
C VAL A 33 2.02 2.22 -5.92
N ASN A 34 3.14 2.91 -5.66
CA ASN A 34 3.73 3.85 -6.62
C ASN A 34 4.23 3.15 -7.89
N LYS A 35 4.88 1.98 -7.75
CA LYS A 35 5.34 1.16 -8.88
C LYS A 35 4.21 0.73 -9.82
N ARG A 36 3.03 0.46 -9.28
CA ARG A 36 1.85 0.03 -10.06
C ARG A 36 1.01 1.22 -10.56
N SER A 37 1.45 2.46 -10.33
CA SER A 37 0.68 3.69 -10.62
C SER A 37 -0.70 3.72 -9.94
N LEU A 38 -0.89 2.97 -8.85
CA LEU A 38 -2.14 2.90 -8.08
C LEU A 38 -2.32 4.11 -7.17
N LEU A 39 -1.30 4.95 -7.02
CA LEU A 39 -1.33 6.13 -6.17
C LEU A 39 -2.43 7.11 -6.59
N CYS A 40 -2.86 7.07 -7.85
CA CYS A 40 -3.99 7.86 -8.35
C CYS A 40 -5.38 7.37 -7.85
N PHE A 41 -5.49 6.13 -7.40
CA PHE A 41 -6.72 5.55 -6.84
C PHE A 41 -6.85 5.73 -5.33
N ILE A 42 -5.78 6.22 -4.67
CA ILE A 42 -5.77 6.50 -3.24
C ILE A 42 -6.00 8.02 -3.09
N HIS A 43 -7.24 8.42 -2.80
CA HIS A 43 -7.62 9.81 -2.52
C HIS A 43 -7.86 10.01 -1.03
#